data_AF-A0A1L6ZLJ4-F1
#
_entry.id   AF-A0A1L6ZLJ4-F1
#
_cell.length_a   1.000
_cell.length_b   1.000
_cell.length_c   1.000
_cell.angle_alpha   90.00
_cell.angle_beta   90.00
_cell.angle_gamma   90.00
#
_symmetry.space_group_name_H-M   'P 1'
#
loop_
_entity.id
_entity.type
_entity.pdbx_description
1 polymer ?
#
loop_
_entity_poly.entity_id
_entity_poly.type
_entity_poly.pdbx_seq_one_letter_code
_entity_poly.pdbx_strand_id
1 'polypeptide(L)' 'MREKLIIKVPIPFVYLSLSKSSRNQAALFRAYVKGYIQRNEPGLTFIRISGMHALCEIKRP' A
#
# COMPACT_ATOMS: atom_id res chain seq x y z
N MET A 1 12.23 -19.03 -13.69
CA MET A 1 11.64 -18.22 -12.60
C MET A 1 10.58 -17.31 -13.23
N ARG A 2 9.33 -17.27 -12.73
CA ARG A 2 8.32 -16.33 -13.25
C ARG A 2 8.59 -14.96 -12.64
N GLU A 3 8.90 -13.96 -13.46
CA GLU A 3 8.95 -12.57 -13.01
C GLU A 3 7.59 -12.15 -12.46
N LYS A 4 7.52 -11.88 -11.16
CA LYS A 4 6.38 -11.23 -10.53
C LYS A 4 6.44 -9.76 -10.94
N LEU A 5 5.45 -9.32 -11.70
CA LEU A 5 5.35 -7.94 -12.15
C LEU A 5 4.93 -7.08 -10.96
N ILE A 6 5.90 -6.42 -10.33
CA ILE A 6 5.69 -5.55 -9.16
C ILE A 6 5.33 -4.15 -9.66
N ILE A 7 4.12 -3.71 -9.31
CA ILE A 7 3.64 -2.35 -9.56
C ILE A 7 3.92 -1.51 -8.32
N LYS A 8 4.48 -0.31 -8.52
CA LYS A 8 4.66 0.69 -7.46
C LYS A 8 3.52 1.69 -7.53
N VAL A 9 2.67 1.71 -6.50
CA VAL A 9 1.60 2.69 -6.37
C VAL A 9 2.05 3.79 -5.39
N PRO A 10 2.04 5.07 -5.76
CA PRO A 10 2.41 6.15 -4.85
C PRO A 10 1.40 6.24 -3.70
N ILE A 11 1.90 6.43 -2.47
CA ILE A 11 1.07 6.59 -1.28
C ILE A 11 0.83 8.09 -1.05
N PRO A 12 -0.42 8.53 -0.88
CA PRO A 12 -0.71 9.90 -0.50
C PRO A 12 -0.01 10.30 0.82
N PHE A 13 0.70 11.42 0.81
CA PHE A 13 1.43 11.94 1.98
C PHE A 13 0.51 12.17 3.20
N VAL A 14 -0.77 12.44 2.96
CA VAL A 14 -1.77 12.61 4.01
C VAL A 14 -1.86 11.40 4.94
N TYR A 15 -1.69 10.17 4.45
CA TYR A 15 -1.74 8.96 5.31
C TYR A 15 -0.54 8.84 6.24
N LEU A 16 0.62 9.35 5.83
CA LEU A 16 1.77 9.45 6.74
C LEU A 16 1.45 10.44 7.86
N SER A 17 0.88 11.60 7.52
CA SER A 17 0.53 12.63 8.50
C SER A 17 -0.56 12.17 9.47
N LEU A 18 -1.61 11.51 8.98
CA LEU A 18 -2.71 10.99 9.81
C LEU A 18 -2.27 9.90 10.79
N SER A 19 -1.17 9.21 10.51
CA SER A 19 -0.66 8.15 11.39
C SER A 19 0.32 8.64 12.46
N LYS A 20 0.90 9.85 12.32
CA LYS A 20 1.96 10.37 13.19
C LYS A 20 1.61 10.44 14.68
N SER A 21 0.36 10.74 15.01
CA SER A 21 -0.08 10.90 16.41
C SER A 21 -0.55 9.59 17.05
N SER A 22 -0.54 8.48 16.30
CA SER A 22 -0.97 7.18 16.82
C SER A 22 0.16 6.47 17.56
N ARG A 23 -0.15 5.94 18.75
CA ARG A 23 0.74 5.05 19.50
C ARG A 23 1.17 3.82 18.70
N ASN A 24 0.40 3.45 17.66
CA ASN A 24 0.70 2.35 16.75
C ASN A 24 0.74 2.82 15.28
N GLN A 25 1.49 3.91 15.04
CA GLN A 25 1.64 4.58 13.75
C GLN A 25 1.83 3.61 12.57
N ALA A 26 2.76 2.65 12.69
CA ALA A 26 3.08 1.73 11.60
C ALA A 26 1.89 0.85 11.20
N ALA A 27 1.15 0.32 12.18
CA ALA A 27 -0.04 -0.50 11.94
C ALA A 27 -1.16 0.33 11.30
N LEU A 28 -1.40 1.55 11.81
CA LEU A 28 -2.41 2.45 11.28
C LEU A 28 -2.09 2.91 9.85
N PHE A 29 -0.84 3.27 9.59
CA PHE A 29 -0.37 3.62 8.26
C PHE A 29 -0.56 2.48 7.27
N ARG A 30 -0.19 1.25 7.66
CA ARG A 30 -0.40 0.05 6.83
C ARG A 30 -1.87 -0.20 6.55
N ALA A 31 -2.76 0.00 7.52
CA ALA A 31 -4.20 -0.14 7.35
C ALA A 31 -4.75 0.88 6.34
N TYR A 32 -4.35 2.15 6.43
CA TYR A 32 -4.74 3.18 5.47
C TYR A 32 -4.27 2.86 4.05
N VAL A 33 -3.01 2.47 3.88
CA VAL A 33 -2.45 2.10 2.57
C VAL A 33 -3.20 0.89 2.00
N LYS A 34 -3.43 -0.15 2.79
CA LYS A 34 -4.18 -1.33 2.33
C LYS A 34 -5.58 -0.96 1.87
N GLY A 35 -6.31 -0.16 2.65
CA GLY A 35 -7.66 0.29 2.30
C GLY A 35 -7.69 1.26 1.12
N TYR A 36 -6.62 2.01 0.87
CA TYR A 36 -6.46 2.85 -0.32
C TYR A 36 -6.29 2.01 -1.58
N ILE A 37 -5.37 1.04 -1.56
CA ILE A 37 -5.14 0.13 -2.70
C ILE A 37 -6.39 -0.68 -3.01
N GLN A 38 -7.06 -1.25 -2.00
CA GLN A 38 -8.28 -2.02 -2.22
C GLN A 38 -9.42 -1.21 -2.87
N ARG A 39 -9.51 0.09 -2.57
CA ARG A 39 -10.56 0.97 -3.11
C ARG A 39 -10.25 1.53 -4.49
N ASN A 40 -9.00 1.89 -4.74
CA ASN A 40 -8.60 2.57 -5.97
C ASN A 40 -8.04 1.61 -7.02
N GLU A 41 -7.47 0.49 -6.59
CA GLU A 41 -6.76 -0.46 -7.45
C GLU A 41 -7.24 -1.91 -7.18
N PRO A 42 -8.52 -2.25 -7.42
CA PRO A 42 -9.09 -3.56 -7.07
C PRO A 42 -8.44 -4.75 -7.79
N GLY A 43 -7.78 -4.49 -8.93
CA GLY A 43 -6.98 -5.47 -9.68
C GLY A 43 -5.59 -5.72 -9.09
N LEU A 44 -5.23 -5.08 -7.97
CA LEU A 44 -3.91 -5.20 -7.35
C LEU A 44 -3.99 -5.87 -5.97
N THR A 45 -3.00 -6.72 -5.70
CA THR A 45 -2.77 -7.32 -4.38
C THR A 45 -1.64 -6.57 -3.69
N PHE A 46 -1.94 -5.97 -2.54
CA PHE A 46 -0.94 -5.30 -1.71
C PHE A 46 0.05 -6.31 -1.09
N ILE A 47 1.35 -6.06 -1.25
CA ILE A 47 2.42 -6.91 -0.72
C ILE A 47 3.08 -6.24 0.49
N ARG A 48 3.68 -5.07 0.27
CA ARG A 48 4.43 -4.33 1.30
C ARG A 48 4.54 -2.85 0.94
N ILE A 49 4.97 -2.05 1.91
CA ILE A 49 5.32 -0.64 1.71
C ILE A 49 6.83 -0.53 1.54
N SER A 50 7.28 0.33 0.63
CA SER A 50 8.68 0.70 0.43
C SER A 50 8.77 2.21 0.27
N GLY A 51 9.20 2.90 1.34
CA GLY A 51 9.13 4.36 1.43
C GLY A 51 7.70 4.86 1.27
N MET A 52 7.50 5.79 0.34
CA MET A 52 6.18 6.35 -0.02
C MET A 52 5.48 5.60 -1.15
N HIS A 53 5.82 4.33 -1.38
CA HIS A 53 5.17 3.49 -2.38
C HIS A 53 4.61 2.20 -1.77
N ALA A 54 3.42 1.81 -2.22
CA ALA A 54 2.88 0.48 -2.02
C ALA A 54 3.36 -0.41 -3.16
N LEU A 55 4.00 -1.52 -2.83
CA LEU A 55 4.36 -2.56 -3.79
C LEU A 55 3.18 -3.52 -3.92
N CYS A 56 2.72 -3.69 -5.14
CA CYS A 56 1.56 -4.50 -5.45
C CYS A 56 1.86 -5.49 -6.57
N GLU A 57 1.13 -6.60 -6.58
CA GLU A 57 1.11 -7.58 -7.66
C GLU A 57 -0.23 -7.49 -8.40
N ILE A 58 -0.24 -7.69 -9.71
CA ILE A 58 -1.49 -7.84 -10.46
C ILE A 58 -2.20 -9.09 -9.97
N LYS A 59 -3.45 -8.92 -9.53
CA LYS A 59 -4.36 -10.01 -9.22
C LYS A 59 -4.71 -10.68 -10.55
N ARG A 60 -4.03 -11.78 -10.87
CA ARG A 60 -4.42 -12.60 -12.01
C ARG A 60 -5.80 -13.24 -11.71
N PRO A 61 -6.71 -13.27 -12.68
CA PRO A 61 -7.95 -14.03 -12.56
C PRO A 61 -7.66 -15.53 -12.40
#